data_AF-A0A974WLY5-F1
#
_entry.id   AF-A0A974WLY5-F1
#
_cell.length_a   1.000
_cell.length_b   1.000
_cell.length_c   1.000
_cell.angle_alpha   90.00
_cell.angle_beta   90.00
_cell.angle_gamma   90.00
#
_symmetry.space_group_name_H-M   'P 1'
#
loop_
_entity.id
_entity.type
_entity.pdbx_description
1 polymer ?
#
loop_
_entity_poly.entity_id
_entity_poly.type
_entity_poly.pdbx_seq_one_letter_code
_entity_poly.pdbx_strand_id
1 'polypeptide(L)'
;MRTFITTVIILFALYSNAQHYRINSAEKYTVPWNQIEIDQSDRSIESVSKLNSQLESFYSNFPHLFHLVNLNNDDKPDLLFYWPENSNEPIFELFINQGTRLKNVLDKRGSIIDVQLKKIKGQFNVSLNEVAYSEPPFLNRHHIIEINPFKSDSAIVSKTVLFFGGTEIPNEFPLRQNFEVTQPKYRLRLTPEISNENVICELTTGDKGMALAQKTDSTGRVWYYAMIDNNIPKNTNEFYYIDSNSPEGLAQKMYGWISSRYLKIKE
;
A
#
# COMPACT_ATOMS: atom_id res chain seq x y z
N MET A 1 11.55 -26.39 33.40
CA MET A 1 10.85 -25.22 33.98
C MET A 1 11.49 -23.87 33.59
N ARG A 2 12.80 -23.65 33.80
CA ARG A 2 13.47 -22.39 33.38
C ARG A 2 13.32 -22.05 31.90
N THR A 3 13.55 -23.01 31.00
CA THR A 3 13.43 -22.79 29.54
C THR A 3 12.02 -22.38 29.11
N PHE A 4 11.00 -22.98 29.71
CA PHE A 4 9.60 -22.67 29.41
C PHE A 4 9.24 -21.23 29.82
N ILE A 5 9.69 -20.80 31.01
CA ILE A 5 9.47 -19.42 31.50
C ILE A 5 10.16 -18.41 30.58
N THR A 6 11.40 -18.67 30.14
CA THR A 6 12.12 -17.79 29.22
C THR A 6 11.41 -17.68 27.86
N THR A 7 10.93 -18.78 27.29
CA THR A 7 10.18 -18.76 26.02
C THR A 7 8.90 -17.95 26.13
N VAL A 8 8.13 -18.12 27.22
CA VAL A 8 6.89 -17.37 27.44
C VAL A 8 7.15 -15.87 27.59
N ILE A 9 8.21 -15.47 28.30
CA ILE A 9 8.59 -14.05 28.45
C ILE A 9 8.98 -13.45 27.10
N ILE A 10 9.75 -14.16 26.27
CA ILE A 10 10.14 -13.69 24.93
C ILE A 10 8.90 -13.53 24.05
N LEU A 11 7.99 -14.51 24.03
CA LEU A 11 6.75 -14.43 23.24
C LEU A 11 5.86 -13.28 23.70
N PHE A 12 5.75 -13.05 25.02
CA PHE A 12 4.98 -11.95 25.57
C PHE A 12 5.59 -10.57 25.23
N ALA A 13 6.92 -10.45 25.28
CA ALA A 13 7.63 -9.23 24.89
C ALA A 13 7.48 -8.94 23.38
N LEU A 14 7.59 -9.96 22.53
CA LEU A 14 7.36 -9.83 21.08
C LEU A 14 5.91 -9.42 20.78
N TYR A 15 4.93 -10.05 21.45
CA TYR A 15 3.52 -9.68 21.31
C TYR A 15 3.25 -8.24 21.77
N SER A 16 3.78 -7.84 22.92
CA SER A 16 3.61 -6.49 23.47
C SER A 16 4.24 -5.42 22.57
N ASN A 17 5.43 -5.67 22.02
CA ASN A 17 6.06 -4.76 21.06
C ASN A 17 5.26 -4.67 19.74
N ALA A 18 4.69 -5.78 19.26
CA ALA A 18 3.82 -5.75 18.09
C ALA A 18 2.55 -4.92 18.33
N GLN A 19 1.93 -5.04 19.51
CA GLN A 19 0.77 -4.22 19.88
C GLN A 19 1.15 -2.75 20.04
N HIS A 20 2.28 -2.44 20.66
CA HIS A 20 2.74 -1.06 20.82
C HIS A 20 3.04 -0.39 19.46
N TYR A 21 3.66 -1.12 18.53
CA TYR A 21 3.87 -0.65 17.15
C TYR A 21 2.55 -0.42 16.40
N ARG A 22 1.54 -1.30 16.60
CA ARG A 22 0.19 -1.09 16.04
C ARG A 22 -0.47 0.19 16.55
N ILE A 23 -0.46 0.42 17.86
CA ILE A 23 -1.09 1.61 18.47
C ILE A 23 -0.40 2.89 18.01
N ASN A 24 0.94 2.93 18.02
CA ASN A 24 1.69 4.12 17.62
C ASN A 24 1.66 4.39 16.11
N SER A 25 1.38 3.37 15.27
CA SER A 25 1.25 3.57 13.82
C SER A 25 -0.15 4.09 13.44
N ALA A 26 -1.19 3.70 14.17
CA ALA A 26 -2.55 4.24 13.97
C ALA A 26 -2.63 5.74 14.29
N GLU A 27 -1.99 6.21 15.36
CA GLU A 27 -2.05 7.63 15.77
C GLU A 27 -1.38 8.62 14.78
N LYS A 28 -0.71 8.14 13.72
CA LYS A 28 0.14 9.00 12.87
C LYS A 28 -0.45 9.36 11.51
N TYR A 29 -1.50 8.69 11.05
CA TYR A 29 -2.04 8.90 9.70
C TYR A 29 -3.41 9.58 9.76
N THR A 30 -3.40 10.91 9.63
CA THR A 30 -4.63 11.65 9.36
C THR A 30 -4.84 11.65 7.86
N VAL A 31 -5.92 11.02 7.40
CA VAL A 31 -6.32 11.10 5.99
C VAL A 31 -6.62 12.58 5.68
N PRO A 32 -6.00 13.17 4.64
CA PRO A 32 -6.21 14.57 4.31
C PRO A 32 -7.55 14.76 3.59
N TRP A 33 -8.67 14.52 4.28
CA TRP A 33 -10.03 14.55 3.73
C TRP A 33 -10.31 15.84 2.97
N ASN A 34 -9.82 16.97 3.45
CA ASN A 34 -9.97 18.28 2.80
C ASN A 34 -9.34 18.38 1.40
N GLN A 35 -8.44 17.46 1.01
CA GLN A 35 -7.83 17.43 -0.33
C GLN A 35 -8.62 16.57 -1.33
N ILE A 36 -9.49 15.68 -0.83
CA ILE A 36 -10.18 14.66 -1.63
C ILE A 36 -11.70 14.78 -1.59
N GLU A 37 -12.25 15.25 -0.48
CA GLU A 37 -13.68 15.47 -0.35
C GLU A 37 -14.15 16.62 -1.23
N ILE A 38 -15.33 16.43 -1.82
CA ILE A 38 -16.10 17.52 -2.40
C ILE A 38 -16.57 18.42 -1.25
N ASP A 39 -16.47 19.74 -1.43
CA ASP A 39 -16.91 20.71 -0.42
C ASP A 39 -18.37 20.46 -0.04
N GLN A 40 -18.60 20.34 1.28
CA GLN A 40 -19.85 19.93 1.87
C GLN A 40 -20.92 21.04 1.84
N SER A 41 -20.58 22.25 1.40
CA SER A 41 -21.57 23.32 1.18
C SER A 41 -22.61 22.97 0.12
N ASP A 42 -22.31 22.02 -0.78
CA ASP A 42 -23.23 21.48 -1.80
C ASP A 42 -24.07 20.28 -1.31
N ARG A 43 -24.04 19.97 0.00
CA ARG A 43 -24.89 18.93 0.59
C ARG A 43 -26.36 19.31 0.47
N SER A 44 -27.08 18.66 -0.44
CA SER A 44 -28.35 18.09 0.02
C SER A 44 -28.02 16.76 0.70
N ILE A 45 -28.26 16.68 2.01
CA ILE A 45 -28.36 15.41 2.76
C ILE A 45 -29.22 14.39 1.99
N GLU A 46 -30.13 14.90 1.16
CA GLU A 46 -30.95 14.19 0.18
C GLU A 46 -30.17 13.38 -0.87
N SER A 47 -29.02 13.88 -1.34
CA SER A 47 -28.17 13.13 -2.29
C SER A 47 -27.56 11.90 -1.62
N VAL A 48 -27.03 12.06 -0.40
CA VAL A 48 -26.48 10.93 0.38
C VAL A 48 -27.57 9.99 0.85
N SER A 49 -28.73 10.47 1.30
CA SER A 49 -29.83 9.60 1.74
C SER A 49 -30.45 8.80 0.59
N LYS A 50 -30.57 9.41 -0.60
CA LYS A 50 -31.02 8.73 -1.82
C LYS A 50 -30.02 7.66 -2.25
N LEU A 51 -28.73 7.96 -2.19
CA LEU A 51 -27.66 6.99 -2.44
C LEU A 51 -27.61 5.89 -1.35
N ASN A 52 -27.80 6.23 -0.08
CA ASN A 52 -27.82 5.30 1.05
C ASN A 52 -29.00 4.33 1.00
N SER A 53 -30.15 4.75 0.44
CA SER A 53 -31.28 3.84 0.24
C SER A 53 -30.95 2.65 -0.67
N GLN A 54 -29.86 2.75 -1.45
CA GLN A 54 -29.33 1.68 -2.29
C GLN A 54 -28.24 0.85 -1.61
N LEU A 55 -27.74 1.30 -0.45
CA LEU A 55 -26.77 0.57 0.36
C LEU A 55 -27.49 -0.29 1.40
N GLU A 56 -26.87 -1.39 1.80
CA GLU A 56 -27.45 -2.30 2.79
C GLU A 56 -27.75 -1.61 4.13
N SER A 57 -28.65 -2.20 4.92
CA SER A 57 -29.11 -1.66 6.21
C SER A 57 -27.97 -1.34 7.19
N PHE A 58 -26.83 -2.03 7.06
CA PHE A 58 -25.61 -1.76 7.83
C PHE A 58 -25.14 -0.31 7.69
N TYR A 59 -24.98 0.18 6.45
CA TYR A 59 -24.43 1.50 6.15
C TYR A 59 -25.34 2.64 6.58
N SER A 60 -26.66 2.40 6.59
CA SER A 60 -27.66 3.38 6.99
C SER A 60 -27.49 3.86 8.44
N ASN A 61 -26.85 3.06 9.29
CA ASN A 61 -26.58 3.42 10.69
C ASN A 61 -25.35 4.33 10.86
N PHE A 62 -24.51 4.45 9.83
CA PHE A 62 -23.22 5.15 9.90
C PHE A 62 -23.01 6.13 8.75
N PRO A 63 -23.96 7.05 8.49
CA PRO A 63 -23.86 7.99 7.36
C PRO A 63 -22.67 8.94 7.47
N HIS A 64 -22.15 9.16 8.68
CA HIS A 64 -21.00 10.03 8.96
C HIS A 64 -19.64 9.40 8.59
N LEU A 65 -19.61 8.11 8.25
CA LEU A 65 -18.42 7.39 7.80
C LEU A 65 -18.27 7.40 6.27
N PHE A 66 -19.20 8.05 5.57
CA PHE A 66 -19.12 8.29 4.14
C PHE A 66 -18.51 9.65 3.84
N HIS A 67 -17.61 9.62 2.87
CA HIS A 67 -16.92 10.75 2.31
C HIS A 67 -17.38 10.89 0.85
N LEU A 68 -17.82 12.09 0.46
CA LEU A 68 -18.20 12.38 -0.92
C LEU A 68 -16.94 12.76 -1.69
N VAL A 69 -16.67 12.03 -2.76
CA VAL A 69 -15.47 12.22 -3.59
C VAL A 69 -15.87 12.27 -5.06
N ASN A 70 -15.02 12.83 -5.91
CA ASN A 70 -15.21 12.78 -7.36
C ASN A 70 -14.01 12.04 -7.96
N LEU A 71 -14.16 10.74 -8.19
CA LEU A 71 -13.05 9.88 -8.59
C LEU A 71 -12.87 9.84 -10.10
N ASN A 72 -13.97 9.97 -10.85
CA ASN A 72 -13.99 9.90 -12.31
C ASN A 72 -14.15 11.27 -13.00
N ASN A 73 -14.09 12.38 -12.26
CA ASN A 73 -14.29 13.74 -12.75
C ASN A 73 -15.63 13.96 -13.50
N ASP A 74 -16.70 13.24 -13.14
CA ASP A 74 -18.05 13.51 -13.66
C ASP A 74 -18.82 14.50 -12.75
N ASP A 75 -20.10 14.74 -13.04
CA ASP A 75 -20.97 15.64 -12.27
C ASP A 75 -21.65 14.96 -11.07
N LYS A 76 -21.37 13.68 -10.83
CA LYS A 76 -22.01 12.85 -9.81
C LYS A 76 -21.01 12.56 -8.70
N PRO A 77 -21.37 12.78 -7.43
CA PRO A 77 -20.51 12.39 -6.34
C PRO A 77 -20.46 10.86 -6.22
N ASP A 78 -19.24 10.35 -6.08
CA ASP A 78 -18.91 8.99 -5.68
C ASP A 78 -18.89 8.91 -4.14
N LEU A 79 -18.88 7.68 -3.61
CA LEU A 79 -18.77 7.45 -2.16
C LEU A 79 -17.48 6.71 -1.82
N LEU A 80 -16.83 7.20 -0.78
CA LEU A 80 -15.78 6.51 -0.07
C LEU A 80 -16.30 6.22 1.33
N PHE A 81 -16.33 4.96 1.72
CA PHE A 81 -16.66 4.55 3.07
C PHE A 81 -15.39 4.21 3.82
N TYR A 82 -15.22 4.79 5.00
CA TYR A 82 -14.11 4.47 5.87
C TYR A 82 -14.56 4.18 7.30
N TRP A 83 -14.45 2.92 7.70
CA TRP A 83 -14.69 2.52 9.08
C TRP A 83 -13.42 2.73 9.91
N PRO A 84 -13.49 3.50 11.02
CA PRO A 84 -12.33 4.09 11.65
C PRO A 84 -11.33 3.08 12.25
N GLU A 85 -10.09 3.56 12.37
CA GLU A 85 -8.87 2.87 12.81
C GLU A 85 -8.93 2.21 14.19
N ASN A 86 -9.87 2.63 15.04
CA ASN A 86 -10.06 2.03 16.35
C ASN A 86 -10.80 0.68 16.30
N SER A 87 -11.29 0.28 15.12
CA SER A 87 -11.68 -1.11 14.92
C SER A 87 -10.42 -1.95 14.67
N ASN A 88 -10.45 -3.19 15.14
CA ASN A 88 -9.39 -4.12 14.80
C ASN A 88 -9.36 -4.46 13.28
N GLU A 89 -10.41 -4.06 12.55
CA GLU A 89 -10.59 -4.24 11.10
C GLU A 89 -11.11 -2.95 10.46
N PRO A 90 -10.23 -1.99 10.16
CA PRO A 90 -10.66 -0.81 9.42
C PRO A 90 -11.15 -1.25 8.05
N ILE A 91 -12.29 -0.71 7.62
CA ILE A 91 -12.92 -1.06 6.36
C ILE A 91 -12.77 0.13 5.43
N PHE A 92 -12.29 -0.13 4.22
CA PHE A 92 -12.18 0.86 3.18
C PHE A 92 -12.93 0.38 1.95
N GLU A 93 -13.99 1.10 1.59
CA GLU A 93 -14.77 0.79 0.39
C GLU A 93 -14.90 2.02 -0.52
N LEU A 94 -14.86 1.78 -1.84
CA LEU A 94 -15.12 2.80 -2.85
C LEU A 94 -16.30 2.40 -3.70
N PHE A 95 -17.23 3.33 -3.88
CA PHE A 95 -18.41 3.17 -4.71
C PHE A 95 -18.45 4.24 -5.79
N ILE A 96 -18.56 3.81 -7.03
CA ILE A 96 -18.73 4.72 -8.17
C ILE A 96 -20.22 4.92 -8.44
N ASN A 97 -20.63 6.17 -8.60
CA ASN A 97 -22.00 6.55 -8.89
C ASN A 97 -22.29 6.47 -10.39
N GLN A 98 -23.05 5.45 -10.80
CA GLN A 98 -23.44 5.25 -12.20
C GLN A 98 -24.73 6.01 -12.56
N GLY A 99 -25.20 6.94 -11.71
CA GLY A 99 -26.44 7.70 -11.86
C GLY A 99 -27.67 7.00 -11.31
N THR A 100 -27.90 5.74 -11.66
CA THR A 100 -29.05 4.95 -11.15
C THR A 100 -28.69 4.01 -10.01
N ARG A 101 -27.40 3.69 -9.84
CA ARG A 101 -26.90 2.80 -8.80
C ARG A 101 -25.48 3.18 -8.39
N LEU A 102 -25.11 2.79 -7.18
CA LEU A 102 -23.72 2.70 -6.73
C LEU A 102 -23.13 1.35 -7.09
N LYS A 103 -21.91 1.33 -7.62
CA LYS A 103 -21.13 0.11 -7.85
C LYS A 103 -19.96 0.12 -6.88
N ASN A 104 -19.90 -0.84 -5.95
CA ASN A 104 -18.68 -1.07 -5.17
C ASN A 104 -17.58 -1.54 -6.13
N VAL A 105 -16.49 -0.80 -6.17
CA VAL A 105 -15.34 -1.07 -7.06
C VAL A 105 -14.07 -1.40 -6.28
N LEU A 106 -14.10 -1.27 -4.96
CA LEU A 106 -13.04 -1.65 -4.07
C LEU A 106 -13.65 -1.94 -2.69
N ASP A 107 -13.35 -3.12 -2.15
CA ASP A 107 -13.61 -3.49 -0.77
C ASP A 107 -12.31 -4.05 -0.19
N LYS A 108 -11.75 -3.35 0.80
CA LYS A 108 -10.50 -3.69 1.45
C LYS A 108 -10.60 -3.54 2.95
N ARG A 109 -9.76 -4.30 3.64
CA ARG A 109 -9.52 -4.19 5.07
C ARG A 109 -8.13 -3.58 5.27
N GLY A 110 -8.00 -2.67 6.22
CA GLY A 110 -6.74 -1.99 6.51
C GLY A 110 -6.88 -0.51 6.78
N SER A 111 -5.97 0.04 7.58
CA SER A 111 -5.90 1.48 7.84
C SER A 111 -5.44 2.22 6.61
N ILE A 112 -5.93 3.43 6.39
CA ILE A 112 -5.42 4.27 5.31
C ILE A 112 -4.12 4.91 5.80
N ILE A 113 -3.02 4.74 5.05
CA ILE A 113 -1.75 5.43 5.37
C ILE A 113 -1.68 6.76 4.64
N ASP A 114 -2.09 6.76 3.37
CA ASP A 114 -2.00 7.91 2.48
C ASP A 114 -3.05 7.82 1.39
N VAL A 115 -3.60 8.97 1.00
CA VAL A 115 -4.57 9.09 -0.10
C VAL A 115 -4.18 10.27 -0.96
N GLN A 116 -3.99 10.02 -2.25
CA GLN A 116 -3.65 11.05 -3.22
C GLN A 116 -4.59 10.97 -4.42
N LEU A 117 -5.47 11.96 -4.56
CA LEU A 117 -6.26 12.13 -5.78
C LEU A 117 -5.46 12.94 -6.80
N LYS A 118 -5.02 12.28 -7.88
CA LYS A 118 -4.39 12.97 -9.01
C LYS A 118 -5.46 13.30 -10.06
N LYS A 119 -5.97 14.54 -10.00
CA LYS A 119 -7.01 15.05 -10.91
C LYS A 119 -6.68 14.85 -12.40
N ILE A 120 -5.40 14.91 -12.75
CA ILE A 120 -4.92 14.72 -14.12
C ILE A 120 -5.11 13.24 -14.50
N LYS A 121 -6.13 12.97 -15.33
CA LYS A 121 -6.57 11.64 -15.85
C LYS A 121 -7.52 10.82 -14.95
N GLY A 122 -8.08 11.40 -13.89
CA GLY A 122 -9.02 10.67 -13.00
C GLY A 122 -8.36 9.53 -12.23
N GLN A 123 -7.06 9.64 -11.93
CA GLN A 123 -6.34 8.61 -11.19
C GLN A 123 -6.46 8.86 -9.68
N PHE A 124 -6.92 7.86 -8.94
CA PHE A 124 -7.04 7.92 -7.49
C PHE A 124 -6.08 6.92 -6.85
N ASN A 125 -5.03 7.41 -6.19
CA ASN A 125 -4.06 6.52 -5.54
C ASN A 125 -4.38 6.43 -4.06
N VAL A 126 -4.42 5.22 -3.52
CA VAL A 126 -4.64 4.99 -2.09
C VAL A 126 -3.62 3.99 -1.54
N SER A 127 -2.81 4.44 -0.60
CA SER A 127 -1.94 3.54 0.16
C SER A 127 -2.68 3.04 1.39
N LEU A 128 -2.85 1.72 1.50
CA LEU A 128 -3.44 1.10 2.67
C LEU A 128 -2.35 0.38 3.48
N ASN A 129 -2.49 0.42 4.79
CA ASN A 129 -1.88 -0.56 5.68
C ASN A 129 -2.89 -1.68 5.87
N GLU A 130 -2.91 -2.65 4.96
CA GLU A 130 -3.65 -3.89 5.20
C GLU A 130 -2.92 -4.68 6.29
N VAL A 131 -3.29 -4.42 7.55
CA VAL A 131 -2.86 -5.26 8.68
C VAL A 131 -3.65 -6.55 8.61
N ALA A 132 -3.22 -7.50 7.79
CA ALA A 132 -3.80 -8.83 7.83
C ALA A 132 -3.40 -9.49 9.17
N TYR A 133 -4.39 -9.97 9.93
CA TYR A 133 -4.16 -10.62 11.23
C TYR A 133 -3.21 -11.82 11.18
N SER A 134 -3.06 -12.41 10.00
CA SER A 134 -2.23 -13.57 9.74
C SER A 134 -0.91 -13.24 9.03
N GLU A 135 -0.69 -11.99 8.59
CA GLU A 135 0.55 -11.63 7.90
C GLU A 135 1.58 -11.07 8.88
N PRO A 136 2.88 -11.25 8.59
CA PRO A 136 3.94 -10.61 9.36
C PRO A 136 3.66 -9.11 9.47
N PRO A 137 3.83 -8.48 10.65
CA PRO A 137 3.44 -7.09 10.93
C PRO A 137 4.26 -6.02 10.15
N PHE A 138 4.99 -6.44 9.12
CA PHE A 138 5.93 -5.63 8.35
C PHE A 138 5.56 -5.54 6.87
N LEU A 139 4.46 -6.14 6.41
CA LEU A 139 4.01 -6.03 5.02
C LEU A 139 2.92 -4.98 4.91
N ASN A 140 3.25 -3.90 4.22
CA ASN A 140 2.29 -2.88 3.83
C ASN A 140 1.86 -3.11 2.38
N ARG A 141 0.62 -2.71 2.04
CA ARG A 141 0.04 -2.96 0.71
C ARG A 141 -0.41 -1.67 0.05
N HIS A 142 0.32 -1.24 -0.98
CA HIS A 142 -0.04 -0.04 -1.72
C HIS A 142 -1.07 -0.45 -2.77
N HIS A 143 -2.29 0.09 -2.69
CA HIS A 143 -3.30 -0.12 -3.72
C HIS A 143 -3.35 1.08 -4.67
N ILE A 144 -2.70 0.96 -5.81
CA ILE A 144 -2.82 1.97 -6.85
C ILE A 144 -4.12 1.69 -7.60
N ILE A 145 -5.10 2.57 -7.49
CA ILE A 145 -6.42 2.42 -8.09
C ILE A 145 -6.53 3.35 -9.29
N GLU A 146 -6.23 2.83 -10.47
CA GLU A 146 -6.42 3.60 -11.70
C GLU A 146 -7.90 3.51 -12.12
N ILE A 147 -8.65 4.60 -11.94
CA ILE A 147 -10.02 4.74 -12.43
C ILE A 147 -9.95 5.37 -13.82
N ASN A 148 -10.48 4.67 -14.83
CA ASN A 148 -10.60 5.24 -16.17
C ASN A 148 -11.99 5.88 -16.31
N PRO A 149 -12.09 7.22 -16.34
CA PRO A 149 -13.38 7.90 -16.38
C PRO A 149 -14.11 7.73 -17.72
N PHE A 150 -13.42 7.31 -18.78
CA PHE A 150 -13.98 7.18 -20.13
C PHE A 150 -14.48 5.78 -20.46
N LYS A 151 -14.28 4.79 -19.56
CA LYS A 151 -14.81 3.44 -19.74
C LYS A 151 -16.04 3.26 -18.85
N SER A 152 -17.21 3.14 -19.49
CA SER A 152 -18.52 2.94 -18.82
C SER A 152 -18.53 1.77 -17.83
N ASP A 153 -17.68 0.76 -18.08
CA ASP A 153 -17.50 -0.41 -17.24
C ASP A 153 -16.24 -0.34 -16.37
N SER A 154 -15.89 0.85 -15.85
CA SER A 154 -15.07 1.03 -14.63
C SER A 154 -13.94 0.01 -14.51
N ALA A 155 -13.04 -0.01 -15.51
CA ALA A 155 -11.85 -0.86 -15.48
C ALA A 155 -10.91 -0.28 -14.43
N ILE A 156 -11.19 -0.62 -13.16
CA ILE A 156 -10.29 -0.38 -12.05
C ILE A 156 -9.13 -1.32 -12.24
N VAL A 157 -7.98 -0.76 -12.60
CA VAL A 157 -6.73 -1.50 -12.45
C VAL A 157 -6.27 -1.22 -11.03
N SER A 158 -6.67 -2.09 -10.11
CA SER A 158 -6.07 -2.13 -8.79
C SER A 158 -4.74 -2.87 -8.92
N LYS A 159 -3.63 -2.14 -8.81
CA LYS A 159 -2.31 -2.75 -8.67
C LYS A 159 -1.99 -2.76 -7.19
N THR A 160 -1.93 -3.96 -6.61
CA THR A 160 -1.42 -4.14 -5.25
C THR A 160 0.08 -4.30 -5.34
N VAL A 161 0.81 -3.41 -4.68
CA VAL A 161 2.25 -3.52 -4.49
C VAL A 161 2.51 -3.84 -3.03
N LEU A 162 3.17 -4.96 -2.78
CA LEU A 162 3.63 -5.32 -1.44
C LEU A 162 4.96 -4.62 -1.18
N PHE A 163 5.08 -3.95 -0.04
CA PHE A 163 6.31 -3.31 0.39
C PHE A 163 6.52 -3.54 1.88
N PHE A 164 7.79 -3.49 2.30
CA PHE A 164 8.11 -3.61 3.70
C PHE A 164 7.82 -2.30 4.44
N GLY A 165 7.25 -2.38 5.64
CA GLY A 165 7.02 -1.24 6.50
C GLY A 165 8.29 -0.42 6.70
N GLY A 166 8.17 0.91 6.59
CA GLY A 166 9.32 1.83 6.63
C GLY A 166 10.03 2.04 5.29
N THR A 167 9.59 1.38 4.21
CA THR A 167 10.11 1.69 2.86
C THR A 167 9.78 3.12 2.46
N GLU A 168 10.79 3.92 2.11
CA GLU A 168 10.61 5.24 1.53
C GLU A 168 10.09 5.08 0.10
N ILE A 169 8.81 5.35 -0.15
CA ILE A 169 8.22 5.21 -1.49
C ILE A 169 8.37 6.54 -2.26
N PRO A 170 8.92 6.54 -3.48
CA PRO A 170 8.90 7.71 -4.35
C PRO A 170 7.48 8.19 -4.69
N ASN A 171 7.26 9.50 -4.74
CA ASN A 171 5.97 10.09 -5.15
C ASN A 171 5.59 9.80 -6.61
N GLU A 172 6.58 9.47 -7.43
CA GLU A 172 6.45 9.16 -8.84
C GLU A 172 7.44 8.09 -9.28
N PHE A 173 7.12 7.41 -10.38
CA PHE A 173 7.93 6.35 -10.96
C PHE A 173 8.29 6.70 -12.41
N PRO A 174 9.15 7.70 -12.66
CA PRO A 174 9.43 8.18 -14.01
C PRO A 174 10.36 7.25 -14.81
N LEU A 175 11.05 6.32 -14.16
CA LEU A 175 12.03 5.44 -14.81
C LEU A 175 11.42 4.08 -15.19
N ARG A 176 11.91 3.49 -16.28
CA ARG A 176 11.63 2.10 -16.67
C ARG A 176 12.89 1.48 -17.24
N GLN A 177 13.95 1.45 -16.44
CA GLN A 177 15.26 0.95 -16.86
C GLN A 177 15.52 -0.43 -16.27
N ASN A 178 15.68 -1.42 -17.14
CA ASN A 178 16.06 -2.75 -16.70
C ASN A 178 17.52 -2.74 -16.23
N PHE A 179 17.84 -3.55 -15.24
CA PHE A 179 19.19 -3.70 -14.76
C PHE A 179 19.50 -5.14 -14.35
N GLU A 180 20.79 -5.39 -14.14
CA GLU A 180 21.31 -6.61 -13.54
C GLU A 180 22.31 -6.25 -12.43
N VAL A 181 22.24 -6.97 -11.31
CA VAL A 181 23.16 -6.81 -10.18
C VAL A 181 24.53 -7.35 -10.57
N THR A 182 25.57 -6.55 -10.37
CA THR A 182 26.95 -6.87 -10.78
C THR A 182 27.81 -7.43 -9.65
N GLN A 183 27.45 -7.17 -8.39
CA GLN A 183 28.22 -7.58 -7.21
C GLN A 183 27.49 -8.66 -6.40
N PRO A 184 28.23 -9.63 -5.84
CA PRO A 184 27.65 -10.59 -4.91
C PRO A 184 27.30 -9.91 -3.58
N LYS A 185 26.20 -10.34 -2.95
CA LYS A 185 25.73 -9.88 -1.61
C LYS A 185 25.40 -8.39 -1.53
N TYR A 186 24.90 -7.81 -2.62
CA TYR A 186 24.39 -6.44 -2.53
C TYR A 186 23.04 -6.41 -1.80
N ARG A 187 22.67 -5.29 -1.18
CA ARG A 187 21.48 -5.23 -0.30
C ARG A 187 20.40 -4.34 -0.88
N LEU A 188 19.19 -4.90 -1.00
CA LEU A 188 17.96 -4.12 -1.21
C LEU A 188 17.53 -3.52 0.13
N ARG A 189 17.06 -2.27 0.13
CA ARG A 189 16.87 -1.49 1.37
C ARG A 189 15.50 -0.82 1.46
N LEU A 190 15.05 -0.50 2.67
CA LEU A 190 13.80 0.25 2.90
C LEU A 190 13.98 1.72 2.48
N THR A 191 15.13 2.31 2.79
CA THR A 191 15.52 3.68 2.40
C THR A 191 16.91 3.69 1.74
N PRO A 192 17.38 4.79 1.15
CA PRO A 192 18.76 4.94 0.70
C PRO A 192 19.84 4.88 1.80
N GLU A 193 19.46 4.84 3.08
CA GLU A 193 20.43 4.85 4.18
C GLU A 193 21.26 3.54 4.26
N ILE A 194 22.56 3.64 4.52
CA ILE A 194 23.41 2.46 4.70
C ILE A 194 23.45 2.07 6.19
N SER A 195 22.40 1.38 6.66
CA SER A 195 22.34 0.70 7.97
C SER A 195 22.07 -0.81 7.80
N ASN A 196 22.37 -1.62 8.81
CA ASN A 196 21.99 -3.03 8.87
C ASN A 196 20.50 -3.23 9.18
N GLU A 197 19.85 -2.29 9.87
CA GLU A 197 18.40 -2.35 10.14
C GLU A 197 17.57 -2.01 8.89
N ASN A 198 18.19 -1.38 7.90
CA ASN A 198 17.57 -0.91 6.68
C ASN A 198 17.69 -1.92 5.51
N VAL A 199 17.82 -3.21 5.80
CA VAL A 199 18.05 -4.25 4.78
C VAL A 199 16.80 -5.09 4.63
N ILE A 200 16.26 -5.13 3.41
CA ILE A 200 15.15 -6.00 3.03
C ILE A 200 15.68 -7.41 2.74
N CYS A 201 16.65 -7.49 1.82
CA CYS A 201 17.25 -8.77 1.43
C CYS A 201 18.65 -8.58 0.83
N GLU A 202 19.38 -9.69 0.70
CA GLU A 202 20.63 -9.76 -0.04
C GLU A 202 20.40 -10.31 -1.45
N LEU A 203 20.95 -9.61 -2.44
CA LEU A 203 20.95 -9.90 -3.86
C LEU A 203 22.31 -10.45 -4.27
N THR A 204 22.31 -11.27 -5.31
CA THR A 204 23.49 -11.90 -5.89
C THR A 204 23.75 -11.39 -7.31
N THR A 205 24.98 -11.57 -7.81
CA THR A 205 25.32 -11.23 -9.18
C THR A 205 24.41 -11.97 -10.15
N GLY A 206 23.83 -11.25 -11.11
CA GLY A 206 22.90 -11.79 -12.11
C GLY A 206 21.43 -11.59 -11.76
N ASP A 207 21.10 -11.20 -10.53
CA ASP A 207 19.72 -10.82 -10.17
C ASP A 207 19.26 -9.64 -11.03
N LYS A 208 18.01 -9.69 -11.48
CA LYS A 208 17.45 -8.73 -12.44
C LYS A 208 16.36 -7.89 -11.78
N GLY A 209 16.20 -6.69 -12.28
CA GLY A 209 15.12 -5.82 -11.86
C GLY A 209 14.91 -4.65 -12.79
N MET A 210 14.02 -3.76 -12.38
CA MET A 210 13.71 -2.52 -13.07
C MET A 210 13.80 -1.35 -12.10
N ALA A 211 14.58 -0.33 -12.45
CA ALA A 211 14.59 0.94 -11.76
C ALA A 211 13.32 1.73 -12.13
N LEU A 212 12.56 2.13 -11.11
CA LEU A 212 11.28 2.82 -11.22
C LEU A 212 11.39 4.31 -10.89
N ALA A 213 12.27 4.67 -9.98
CA ALA A 213 12.59 6.06 -9.63
C ALA A 213 14.05 6.17 -9.21
N GLN A 214 14.55 7.41 -9.07
CA GLN A 214 15.90 7.67 -8.59
C GLN A 214 15.93 8.81 -7.57
N LYS A 215 16.93 8.76 -6.69
CA LYS A 215 17.28 9.83 -5.75
C LYS A 215 18.78 9.91 -5.63
N THR A 216 19.32 11.11 -5.47
CA THR A 216 20.75 11.31 -5.17
C THR A 216 20.87 11.70 -3.72
N ASP A 217 21.70 10.99 -2.95
CA ASP A 217 21.96 11.34 -1.55
C ASP A 217 22.93 12.52 -1.45
N SER A 218 23.15 13.04 -0.23
CA SER A 218 24.06 14.16 0.03
C SER A 218 25.52 13.89 -0.34
N THR A 219 25.90 12.63 -0.58
CA THR A 219 27.25 12.24 -1.03
C THR A 219 27.39 12.18 -2.55
N GLY A 220 26.32 12.49 -3.30
CA GLY A 220 26.28 12.37 -4.75
C GLY A 220 26.07 10.94 -5.24
N ARG A 221 25.77 9.97 -4.35
CA ARG A 221 25.46 8.60 -4.76
C ARG A 221 24.03 8.54 -5.27
N VAL A 222 23.86 7.97 -6.46
CA VAL A 222 22.56 7.70 -7.05
C VAL A 222 22.00 6.39 -6.51
N TRP A 223 20.77 6.45 -6.03
CA TRP A 223 19.97 5.33 -5.57
C TRP A 223 18.77 5.16 -6.50
N TYR A 224 18.48 3.93 -6.88
CA TYR A 224 17.27 3.58 -7.59
C TYR A 224 16.27 2.96 -6.64
N TYR A 225 15.02 3.39 -6.73
CA TYR A 225 13.90 2.61 -6.22
C TYR A 225 13.60 1.54 -7.26
N ALA A 226 13.82 0.28 -6.91
CA ALA A 226 13.84 -0.83 -7.82
C ALA A 226 12.76 -1.85 -7.49
N MET A 227 12.26 -2.48 -8.54
CA MET A 227 11.45 -3.69 -8.52
C MET A 227 12.36 -4.85 -8.93
N ILE A 228 12.57 -5.82 -8.04
CA ILE A 228 13.39 -7.01 -8.30
C ILE A 228 12.48 -8.13 -8.80
N ASP A 229 12.84 -8.73 -9.93
CA ASP A 229 12.17 -9.91 -10.46
C ASP A 229 12.56 -11.10 -9.58
N ASN A 230 11.58 -11.70 -8.92
CA ASN A 230 11.87 -12.60 -7.82
C ASN A 230 12.34 -13.97 -8.34
N ASN A 231 13.65 -14.23 -8.24
CA ASN A 231 14.22 -15.57 -8.12
C ASN A 231 14.67 -15.72 -6.66
N ILE A 232 13.74 -15.84 -5.71
CA ILE A 232 14.07 -15.96 -4.27
C ILE A 232 15.17 -17.04 -4.11
N PRO A 233 16.35 -16.70 -3.57
CA PRO A 233 17.35 -17.72 -3.26
C PRO A 233 16.77 -18.67 -2.23
N LYS A 234 16.82 -19.98 -2.50
CA LYS A 234 16.23 -21.06 -1.66
C LYS A 234 16.73 -21.11 -0.19
N ASN A 235 17.66 -20.25 0.21
CA ASN A 235 18.40 -20.32 1.47
C ASN A 235 18.33 -19.02 2.31
N THR A 236 17.18 -18.35 2.38
CA THR A 236 16.96 -17.35 3.44
C THR A 236 16.54 -18.07 4.71
N ASN A 237 17.45 -18.21 5.67
CA ASN A 237 17.23 -18.93 6.94
C ASN A 237 16.34 -18.20 7.96
N GLU A 238 15.64 -17.13 7.58
CA GLU A 238 14.91 -16.28 8.52
C GLU A 238 13.54 -15.85 7.95
N PHE A 239 12.47 -16.41 8.54
CA PHE A 239 11.12 -15.83 8.69
C PHE A 239 10.35 -15.28 7.47
N TYR A 240 10.48 -15.84 6.27
CA TYR A 240 9.55 -15.54 5.18
C TYR A 240 8.52 -16.68 5.01
N TYR A 241 7.46 -16.65 5.83
CA TYR A 241 6.27 -17.46 5.57
C TYR A 241 5.48 -16.78 4.45
N ILE A 242 5.78 -17.16 3.21
CA ILE A 242 4.97 -16.78 2.04
C ILE A 242 3.93 -17.89 1.89
N ASP A 243 2.65 -17.54 2.08
CA ASP A 243 1.56 -18.50 1.91
C ASP A 243 1.51 -18.98 0.45
N SER A 244 1.88 -20.24 0.24
CA SER A 244 1.84 -20.92 -1.05
C SER A 244 0.42 -21.17 -1.57
N ASN A 245 -0.62 -20.84 -0.78
CA ASN A 245 -2.02 -21.03 -1.15
C ASN A 245 -2.72 -19.75 -1.63
N SER A 246 -2.00 -18.64 -1.82
CA SER A 246 -2.51 -17.53 -2.63
C SER A 246 -2.97 -18.10 -3.99
N PRO A 247 -4.27 -17.98 -4.37
CA PRO A 247 -4.78 -18.48 -5.65
C PRO A 247 -4.05 -17.89 -6.86
N GLU A 248 -3.30 -16.82 -6.63
CA GLU A 248 -2.45 -16.17 -7.60
C GLU A 248 -0.99 -16.47 -7.22
N GLY A 249 -0.35 -17.38 -7.95
CA GLY A 249 1.10 -17.63 -7.93
C GLY A 249 1.91 -16.44 -8.45
N LEU A 250 1.64 -15.24 -7.93
CA LEU A 250 2.37 -14.04 -8.24
C LEU A 250 3.77 -14.19 -7.66
N ALA A 251 4.76 -14.32 -8.54
CA ALA A 251 6.15 -14.07 -8.19
C ALA A 251 6.20 -12.68 -7.55
N GLN A 252 6.24 -12.62 -6.21
CA GLN A 252 6.11 -11.38 -5.47
C GLN A 252 7.35 -10.55 -5.76
N LYS A 253 7.23 -9.54 -6.61
CA LYS A 253 8.32 -8.61 -6.88
C LYS A 253 8.69 -7.92 -5.57
N MET A 254 9.99 -7.85 -5.26
CA MET A 254 10.46 -7.08 -4.11
C MET A 254 10.72 -5.65 -4.52
N TYR A 255 10.34 -4.70 -3.68
CA TYR A 255 10.54 -3.28 -3.92
C TYR A 255 11.43 -2.68 -2.84
N GLY A 256 12.35 -1.81 -3.23
CA GLY A 256 13.22 -1.12 -2.29
C GLY A 256 14.31 -0.31 -3.00
N TRP A 257 15.20 0.29 -2.21
CA TRP A 257 16.31 1.11 -2.71
C TRP A 257 17.57 0.30 -2.92
N ILE A 258 18.26 0.60 -4.01
CA ILE A 258 19.47 -0.08 -4.46
C ILE A 258 20.45 0.96 -5.04
N SER A 259 21.72 0.97 -4.65
CA SER A 259 22.70 1.93 -5.18
C SER A 259 23.05 1.61 -6.63
N SER A 260 23.07 2.63 -7.50
CA SER A 260 23.40 2.50 -8.93
C SER A 260 24.78 1.91 -9.18
N ARG A 261 25.74 2.12 -8.26
CA ARG A 261 27.13 1.64 -8.35
C ARG A 261 27.28 0.13 -8.53
N TYR A 262 26.24 -0.63 -8.22
CA TYR A 262 26.28 -2.10 -8.24
C TYR A 262 25.40 -2.69 -9.34
N LEU A 263 24.89 -1.84 -10.24
CA LEU A 263 24.00 -2.25 -11.31
C LEU A 263 24.64 -2.06 -12.67
N LYS A 264 24.36 -2.99 -13.56
CA LYS A 264 24.55 -2.82 -15.00
C LYS A 264 23.18 -2.50 -15.60
N ILE A 265 22.97 -1.25 -15.99
CA ILE A 265 21.78 -0.85 -16.73
C ILE A 265 21.79 -1.54 -18.10
N LYS A 266 20.64 -2.08 -18.50
CA LYS A 266 20.42 -2.68 -19.82
C LYS A 266 19.68 -1.68 -20.69
N GLU A 267 20.25 -1.43 -21.87
CA GLU A 267 19.60 -0.67 -22.95
C GLU A 267 18.48 -1.51 -23.60
#